data_AF-A0A538PLQ4-F1
#
_entry.id   AF-A0A538PLQ4-F1
#
_cell.length_a   1.000
_cell.length_b   1.000
_cell.length_c   1.000
_cell.angle_alpha   90.00
_cell.angle_beta   90.00
_cell.angle_gamma   90.00
#
_symmetry.space_group_name_H-M   'P 1'
#
loop_
_entity.id
_entity.type
_entity.pdbx_description
1 polymer ?
#
loop_
_entity_poly.entity_id
_entity_poly.type
_entity_poly.pdbx_seq_one_letter_code
_entity_poly.pdbx_strand_id
1 'polypeptide(L)' 'NLRRICNEHLAGRYRLEVIDLLANPALARGDQILALPALVRQLPPPVKKIIGDFSSAERVLVGLDLRPVKPVKKDRLK' A
#
# COMPACT_ATOMS: atom_id res chain seq x y z
N ASN A 1 -4.59 9.04 -7.70
CA ASN A 1 -4.48 9.28 -6.23
C ASN A 1 -3.10 8.92 -5.69
N LEU A 2 -2.62 7.69 -5.86
CA LEU A 2 -1.34 7.21 -5.27
C LEU A 2 -0.13 8.11 -5.58
N ARG A 3 0.08 8.49 -6.85
CA ARG A 3 1.17 9.41 -7.25
C ARG A 3 1.13 10.74 -6.49
N ARG A 4 -0.06 11.29 -6.24
CA ARG A 4 -0.23 12.54 -5.48
C ARG A 4 0.22 12.35 -4.03
N ILE A 5 -0.25 11.29 -3.36
CA ILE A 5 0.13 10.94 -1.99
C ILE A 5 1.65 10.72 -1.88
N CYS A 6 2.24 9.96 -2.81
CA CYS A 6 3.67 9.72 -2.84
C CYS A 6 4.47 11.01 -3.10
N ASN A 7 4.00 11.91 -3.96
CA ASN A 7 4.66 13.20 -4.16
C ASN A 7 4.62 14.06 -2.89
N GLU A 8 3.49 14.12 -2.20
CA GLU A 8 3.34 14.95 -0.99
C GLU A 8 4.18 14.44 0.19
N HIS A 9 4.35 13.12 0.33
CA HIS A 9 5.00 12.54 1.53
C HIS A 9 6.37 11.91 1.27
N LEU A 10 6.66 11.53 0.02
CA LEU A 10 7.87 10.79 -0.37
C LEU A 10 8.65 11.49 -1.49
N ALA A 11 8.43 12.79 -1.75
CA ALA A 11 9.14 13.55 -2.79
C ALA A 11 10.64 13.20 -2.85
N GLY A 12 11.11 12.80 -4.04
CA GLY A 12 12.51 12.43 -4.29
C GLY A 12 12.98 11.11 -3.64
N ARG A 13 12.12 10.40 -2.92
CA ARG A 13 12.45 9.19 -2.13
C ARG A 13 11.63 7.95 -2.53
N TYR A 14 10.98 7.97 -3.69
CA TYR A 14 10.22 6.82 -4.17
C TYR A 14 10.38 6.60 -5.67
N ARG A 15 10.20 5.35 -6.09
CA ARG A 15 9.95 4.95 -7.46
C ARG A 15 8.60 4.24 -7.48
N LEU A 16 7.74 4.59 -8.45
CA LEU A 16 6.45 3.95 -8.64
C LEU A 16 6.46 3.24 -9.99
N GLU A 17 6.13 1.95 -9.95
CA GLU A 17 5.96 1.10 -11.11
C GLU A 17 4.53 0.55 -11.12
N VAL A 18 3.87 0.61 -12.28
CA VAL A 18 2.51 0.08 -12.46
C VAL A 18 2.64 -1.18 -13.28
N ILE A 19 2.25 -2.30 -12.69
CA ILE A 19 2.39 -3.63 -13.30
C ILE A 19 0.99 -4.14 -13.64
N ASP A 20 0.78 -4.47 -14.91
CA ASP A 20 -0.39 -5.22 -15.33
C ASP A 20 -0.14 -6.73 -15.08
N LEU A 21 -0.91 -7.29 -14.15
CA LEU A 21 -0.79 -8.70 -13.76
C LEU A 21 -1.49 -9.64 -14.74
N LEU A 22 -2.37 -9.14 -15.62
CA LEU A 22 -2.90 -9.93 -16.72
C LEU A 22 -1.80 -10.20 -17.76
N ALA A 23 -0.92 -9.23 -17.98
CA ALA A 23 0.26 -9.37 -18.83
C ALA A 23 1.38 -10.18 -18.13
N ASN A 24 1.54 -10.05 -16.81
CA ASN A 24 2.63 -10.67 -16.04
C ASN A 24 2.12 -11.45 -14.80
N PRO A 25 1.37 -12.55 -14.98
CA PRO A 25 0.72 -13.27 -13.86
C PRO A 25 1.72 -13.93 -12.88
N ALA A 26 2.96 -14.17 -13.30
CA ALA A 26 4.00 -14.73 -12.44
C ALA A 26 4.33 -13.84 -11.23
N LEU A 27 4.28 -12.51 -11.42
CA LEU A 27 4.56 -11.53 -10.36
C LEU A 27 3.51 -11.60 -9.24
N ALA A 28 2.24 -11.82 -9.59
CA ALA A 28 1.17 -12.01 -8.61
C ALA A 28 1.42 -13.23 -7.71
N ARG A 29 1.94 -14.33 -8.27
CA ARG A 29 2.29 -15.52 -7.47
C ARG A 29 3.48 -15.26 -6.54
N GLY A 30 4.54 -14.63 -7.05
CA GLY A 30 5.73 -14.30 -6.26
C GLY A 30 5.39 -13.43 -5.05
N ASP A 31 4.51 -12.46 -5.24
CA ASP A 31 4.03 -11.57 -4.17
C ASP A 31 2.75 -12.04 -3.48
N GLN A 32 2.27 -13.27 -3.74
CA GLN A 32 1.04 -13.83 -3.14
C GLN A 32 -0.15 -12.85 -3.17
N ILE A 33 -0.34 -12.16 -4.29
CA ILE A 33 -1.40 -11.17 -4.47
C ILE A 33 -2.70 -11.92 -4.75
N LEU A 34 -3.60 -11.96 -3.75
CA LEU A 34 -4.89 -12.66 -3.84
C LEU A 34 -6.06 -11.77 -4.26
N ALA A 35 -5.88 -10.45 -4.19
CA ALA A 35 -6.92 -9.48 -4.51
C ALA A 35 -6.31 -8.25 -5.18
N LEU A 36 -7.06 -7.65 -6.09
CA LEU A 36 -6.71 -6.44 -6.80
C LEU A 36 -7.70 -5.31 -6.48
N PRO A 37 -7.27 -4.04 -6.57
CA PRO A 37 -5.89 -3.59 -6.80
C PRO A 37 -4.99 -3.77 -5.56
N ALA A 38 -3.68 -3.99 -5.79
CA ALA A 38 -2.67 -4.22 -4.75
C ALA A 38 -1.43 -3.33 -4.94
N LEU A 39 -0.85 -2.89 -3.82
CA LEU A 39 0.37 -2.08 -3.77
C LEU A 39 1.41 -2.80 -2.92
N VAL A 40 2.61 -2.98 -3.49
CA VAL A 40 3.73 -3.63 -2.81
C VAL A 40 4.87 -2.62 -2.63
N ARG A 41 5.25 -2.37 -1.37
CA ARG A 41 6.40 -1.54 -1.00
C ARG A 41 7.60 -2.45 -0.75
N GLN A 42 8.53 -2.49 -1.70
CA GLN A 42 9.71 -3.35 -1.64
C GLN A 42 10.80 -2.82 -0.68
N LEU A 43 10.93 -1.50 -0.53
CA LEU A 43 11.99 -0.86 0.24
C LEU A 43 11.52 0.29 1.14
N PRO A 44 12.23 0.56 2.26
CA PRO A 44 13.16 -0.37 2.92
C PRO A 44 12.46 -1.63 3.43
N PRO A 45 13.16 -2.77 3.61
CA PRO A 45 12.59 -3.96 4.22
C PRO A 45 12.01 -3.67 5.62
N PRO A 46 11.00 -4.44 6.08
CA PRO A 46 10.36 -5.56 5.38
C PRO A 46 9.37 -5.10 4.31
N VAL A 47 9.14 -5.96 3.32
CA VAL A 47 8.14 -5.71 2.25
C VAL A 47 6.76 -5.54 2.87
N LYS A 48 6.04 -4.48 2.47
CA LYS A 48 4.65 -4.24 2.90
C LYS A 48 3.69 -4.35 1.71
N LYS A 49 2.49 -4.85 1.96
CA LYS A 49 1.45 -5.04 0.95
C LYS A 49 0.16 -4.37 1.41
N ILE A 50 -0.50 -3.65 0.51
CA ILE A 50 -1.78 -2.98 0.75
C ILE A 50 -2.75 -3.43 -0.34
N ILE A 51 -3.96 -3.80 0.05
CA ILE A 51 -5.03 -4.22 -0.87
C ILE A 51 -6.15 -3.17 -0.82
N GLY A 52 -6.73 -2.85 -1.98
CA GLY A 52 -7.85 -1.93 -2.12
C GLY A 52 -7.58 -0.78 -3.08
N ASP A 53 -8.58 0.08 -3.28
CA ASP A 53 -8.63 1.13 -4.30
C ASP A 53 -7.64 2.31 -4.14
N PHE A 54 -6.84 2.33 -3.07
CA PHE A 54 -5.92 3.41 -2.70
C PHE A 54 -6.57 4.81 -2.72
N SER A 55 -7.87 4.93 -2.49
CA SER A 55 -8.60 6.21 -2.49
C SER A 55 -8.37 7.01 -1.21
N SER A 56 -8.23 6.32 -0.07
CA SER A 56 -7.95 6.94 1.23
C SER A 56 -6.46 7.17 1.46
N ALA A 57 -6.07 8.44 1.53
CA ALA A 57 -4.68 8.82 1.84
C ALA A 57 -4.24 8.30 3.21
N GLU A 58 -5.11 8.33 4.23
CA GLU A 58 -4.78 7.81 5.57
C GLU A 58 -4.43 6.32 5.53
N ARG A 59 -5.24 5.50 4.84
CA ARG A 59 -4.98 4.06 4.71
C ARG A 59 -3.69 3.77 3.96
N VAL A 60 -3.41 4.52 2.89
CA VAL A 60 -2.15 4.39 2.13
C VAL A 60 -0.96 4.75 3.00
N LEU A 61 -1.01 5.85 3.75
CA LEU A 61 0.09 6.28 4.62
C LEU A 61 0.36 5.29 5.76
N VAL A 62 -0.68 4.72 6.35
CA VAL A 62 -0.53 3.66 7.36
C VAL A 62 0.09 2.41 6.74
N GLY A 63 -0.42 1.95 5.59
CA GLY A 63 0.12 0.75 4.94
C GLY A 63 1.53 0.90 4.37
N LEU A 64 1.95 2.13 4.06
CA LEU A 64 3.34 2.46 3.70
C LEU A 64 4.24 2.69 4.92
N ASP A 65 3.72 2.54 6.14
CA ASP A 65 4.44 2.73 7.40
C ASP A 65 4.93 4.18 7.60
N LEU A 66 4.24 5.15 6.99
CA LEU A 66 4.51 6.59 7.12
C LEU A 66 3.68 7.23 8.23
N ARG A 67 2.68 6.52 8.75
CA ARG A 67 1.89 6.91 9.91
C ARG A 67 1.60 5.70 10.79
N PRO A 68 1.60 5.88 12.12
CA PRO A 68 1.21 4.80 13.03
C PRO A 68 -0.25 4.42 12.83
N VAL A 69 -0.56 3.14 13.03
CA VAL A 69 -1.94 2.66 13.12
C VAL A 69 -2.58 3.32 14.33
N LYS A 70 -3.65 4.10 14.12
CA LYS A 70 -4.44 4.59 15.25
C LYS A 70 -5.06 3.39 15.97
N PRO A 71 -4.91 3.27 17.29
CA PRO A 71 -5.59 2.22 18.03
C PRO A 71 -7.10 2.41 17.84
N VAL A 72 -7.76 1.38 17.31
CA VAL A 72 -9.22 1.34 17.29
C VAL A 72 -9.66 1.33 18.75
N LYS A 73 -10.31 2.40 19.22
CA LYS A 73 -11.00 2.34 20.51
C LYS A 73 -12.03 1.23 20.38
N LYS A 74 -11.82 0.11 21.09
CA LYS A 74 -12.90 -0.84 21.34
C LYS A 74 -13.93 -0.05 22.14
N ASP A 75 -15.00 0.39 21.50
CA ASP A 75 -16.21 0.73 22.21
C ASP A 75 -16.56 -0.50 23.05
N ARG A 76 -16.31 -0.38 24.36
CA ARG A 76 -16.83 -1.31 25.34
C ARG A 76 -18.34 -1.12 25.25
N LEU A 77 -19.02 -2.02 24.54
CA LEU A 77 -20.44 -2.24 24.78
C LEU A 77 -20.58 -2.48 26.28
N LYS A 78 -21.24 -1.52 26.94
CA LYS A 78 -21.93 -1.75 28.20
C LYS A 78 -23.24 -2.45 27.90
#